data_AF-A0A380PRB0-F1
#
_entry.id   AF-A0A380PRB0-F1
#
_cell.length_a   1.000
_cell.length_b   1.000
_cell.length_c   1.000
_cell.angle_alpha   90.00
_cell.angle_beta   90.00
_cell.angle_gamma   90.00
#
_symmetry.space_group_name_H-M   'P 1'
#
loop_
_entity.id
_entity.type
_entity.pdbx_description
1 polymer ?
#
loop_
_entity_poly.entity_id
_entity_poly.type
_entity_poly.pdbx_seq_one_letter_code
_entity_poly.pdbx_strand_id
1 'polypeptide(L)' 'MINMKNLIQYLPLNGAVLIHCKNGKIVSIKQIRADQFVASLPAFIELAERAGYIVTNPDI' A
#
# COMPACT_ATOMS: atom_id res chain seq x y z
N MET A 1 8.39 -14.55 8.42
CA MET A 1 8.75 -14.30 7.01
C MET A 1 8.02 -15.33 6.16
N ILE A 2 7.16 -14.89 5.24
CA ILE A 2 6.20 -15.78 4.57
C ILE A 2 6.80 -16.29 3.27
N ASN A 3 6.74 -17.61 3.04
CA ASN A 3 7.14 -18.19 1.77
C ASN A 3 6.07 -17.89 0.70
N MET A 4 6.49 -17.46 -0.49
CA MET A 4 5.61 -17.18 -1.62
C MET A 4 4.65 -18.34 -1.92
N LYS A 5 5.13 -19.59 -1.84
CA LYS A 5 4.31 -20.79 -2.09
C LYS A 5 3.16 -20.96 -1.09
N ASN A 6 3.30 -20.41 0.11
CA ASN A 6 2.30 -20.55 1.18
C ASN A 6 1.47 -19.27 1.37
N LEU A 7 1.68 -18.24 0.53
CA LEU A 7 1.00 -16.94 0.65
C LEU A 7 -0.51 -17.08 0.78
N ILE A 8 -1.11 -17.99 0.00
CA ILE A 8 -2.57 -18.18 -0.05
C ILE A 8 -3.19 -18.54 1.31
N GLN A 9 -2.42 -19.17 2.21
CA GLN A 9 -2.87 -19.54 3.56
C GLN A 9 -3.04 -18.32 4.48
N TYR A 10 -2.47 -17.17 4.10
CA TYR A 10 -2.50 -15.93 4.87
C TYR A 10 -3.42 -14.87 4.24
N LEU A 11 -4.06 -15.17 3.10
CA LEU A 11 -4.98 -14.25 2.45
C LEU A 11 -6.39 -14.42 3.02
N PRO A 12 -7.16 -13.32 3.18
CA PRO A 12 -8.58 -13.41 3.48
C PRO A 12 -9.33 -14.03 2.30
N LEU A 13 -10.51 -14.59 2.57
CA LEU A 13 -11.37 -15.18 1.53
C LEU A 13 -11.87 -14.13 0.53
N ASN A 14 -11.95 -12.85 0.94
CA ASN A 14 -12.44 -11.74 0.12
C ASN A 14 -11.73 -10.42 0.46
N GLY A 15 -11.82 -9.46 -0.48
CA GLY A 15 -11.28 -8.11 -0.32
C GLY A 15 -9.91 -7.92 -0.97
N ALA A 16 -9.27 -6.78 -0.67
CA ALA A 16 -7.97 -6.40 -1.21
C ALA A 16 -6.88 -6.55 -0.15
N VAL A 17 -5.67 -6.91 -0.59
CA VAL A 17 -4.51 -7.12 0.28
C VAL A 17 -3.28 -6.47 -0.34
N LEU A 18 -2.51 -5.76 0.50
CA LEU A 18 -1.19 -5.26 0.15
C LEU A 18 -0.13 -6.22 0.69
N ILE A 19 0.78 -6.61 -0.20
CA ILE A 19 1.90 -7.50 0.10
C ILE A 19 3.19 -6.73 -0.07
N HIS A 20 4.00 -6.67 0.98
CA HIS A 20 5.32 -6.06 0.92
C HIS A 20 6.38 -7.14 0.78
N CYS A 21 7.10 -7.11 -0.36
CA CYS A 21 8.22 -7.99 -0.64
C CYS A 21 9.54 -7.23 -0.56
N LYS A 22 10.55 -7.82 0.08
CA LYS A 22 11.92 -7.32 0.12
C LYS A 22 12.89 -8.46 -0.17
N ASN A 23 13.79 -8.26 -1.14
CA ASN A 23 14.79 -9.25 -1.55
C ASN A 23 14.17 -10.62 -1.89
N GLY A 24 13.07 -10.60 -2.67
CA GLY A 24 12.36 -11.82 -3.10
C GLY A 24 11.56 -12.53 -1.99
N LYS A 25 11.43 -11.94 -0.81
CA LYS A 25 10.74 -12.53 0.35
C LYS A 25 9.57 -11.66 0.80
N ILE A 26 8.46 -12.27 1.19
CA ILE A 26 7.31 -11.55 1.75
C ILE A 26 7.64 -11.17 3.19
N VAL A 27 7.66 -9.86 3.45
CA VAL A 27 7.95 -9.26 4.75
C VAL A 27 6.66 -9.03 5.52
N SER A 28 5.60 -8.57 4.86
CA SER A 28 4.30 -8.36 5.48
C SER A 28 3.13 -8.50 4.49
N ILE A 29 1.97 -8.78 5.05
CA ILE A 29 0.68 -8.87 4.37
C ILE A 29 -0.30 -8.04 5.20
N LYS A 30 -1.04 -7.15 4.55
CA LYS A 30 -2.04 -6.31 5.21
C LYS A 30 -3.30 -6.24 4.37
N GLN A 31 -4.44 -6.61 4.95
CA GLN A 31 -5.73 -6.40 4.33
C GLN A 31 -6.03 -4.90 4.26
N ILE A 32 -6.50 -4.45 3.11
CA ILE A 32 -6.89 -3.06 2.83
C ILE A 32 -8.38 -2.95 3.07
N ARG A 33 -8.77 -1.97 3.88
CA ARG A 33 -10.19 -1.65 4.12
C ARG A 33 -10.80 -1.02 2.87
N ALA A 34 -12.13 -1.11 2.74
CA ALA A 34 -12.86 -0.55 1.59
C ALA A 34 -12.66 0.97 1.41
N ASP A 35 -12.32 1.68 2.48
CA ASP A 35 -12.07 3.12 2.49
C ASP A 35 -10.58 3.50 2.46
N GLN A 36 -9.69 2.51 2.31
CA GLN A 36 -8.25 2.73 2.21
C GLN A 36 -7.79 2.60 0.75
N PHE A 37 -6.85 3.46 0.37
CA PHE A 37 -6.27 3.49 -0.95
C PHE A 37 -4.76 3.28 -0.89
N VAL A 38 -4.23 2.55 -1.86
CA VAL A 38 -2.79 2.41 -2.07
C VAL A 38 -2.46 3.11 -3.37
N ALA A 39 -1.62 4.14 -3.30
CA ALA A 39 -1.19 4.90 -4.46
C ALA A 39 0.30 5.25 -4.31
N SER A 40 0.92 5.66 -5.42
CA SER A 40 2.26 6.23 -5.38
C SER A 40 2.24 7.60 -4.71
N LEU A 41 3.38 8.04 -4.18
CA LEU A 41 3.49 9.39 -3.60
C LEU A 41 3.09 10.49 -4.60
N PRO A 42 3.50 10.45 -5.89
CA PRO A 42 3.03 11.44 -6.88
C PRO A 42 1.52 11.46 -7.04
N ALA A 43 0.85 10.30 -7.05
CA ALA A 43 -0.61 10.25 -7.15
C ALA A 43 -1.29 10.83 -5.90
N PHE A 44 -0.72 10.63 -4.71
CA PHE A 44 -1.23 11.27 -3.50
C PHE A 44 -1.06 12.79 -3.52
N ILE A 45 0.07 13.29 -4.01
CA ILE A 45 0.33 14.73 -4.17
C ILE A 45 -0.70 15.33 -5.14
N GLU A 46 -0.90 14.72 -6.31
CA GLU A 46 -1.88 15.16 -7.29
C GLU A 46 -3.31 15.21 -6.71
N LEU A 47 -3.70 14.20 -5.93
CA LEU A 47 -5.00 14.18 -5.27
C LEU A 47 -5.15 15.33 -4.25
N ALA A 48 -4.10 15.62 -3.49
CA ALA A 48 -4.10 16.72 -2.52
C ALA A 48 -4.23 18.09 -3.24
N GLU A 49 -3.48 18.29 -4.31
CA GLU A 49 -3.54 19.51 -5.13
C GLU A 49 -4.94 19.71 -5.75
N ARG A 50 -5.54 18.66 -6.30
CA ARG A 50 -6.91 18.69 -6.83
C ARG A 50 -7.96 19.01 -5.76
N ALA A 51 -7.69 18.68 -4.49
CA ALA A 51 -8.54 19.03 -3.36
C ALA A 51 -8.27 20.45 -2.81
N GLY A 52 -7.38 21.22 -3.45
CA GLY A 52 -7.06 22.61 -3.07
C GLY A 52 -5.98 22.74 -2.00
N TYR A 53 -5.25 21.66 -1.69
CA TYR A 53 -4.11 21.71 -0.78
C TYR A 53 -2.83 22.07 -1.53
N ILE A 54 -1.89 22.72 -0.82
CA ILE A 54 -0.52 22.92 -1.29
C ILE A 54 0.37 21.95 -0.51
N VAL A 55 1.05 21.05 -1.21
CA VAL A 55 2.00 20.11 -0.60
C VAL A 55 3.40 20.72 -0.69
N THR A 56 3.96 21.13 0.44
CA THR A 56 5.32 21.68 0.53
C THR A 56 6.26 20.69 1.21
N ASN A 57 7.52 20.63 0.75
CA ASN A 57 8.57 19.98 1.53
C ASN A 57 9.11 21.01 2.55
N PRO A 58 8.93 20.81 3.87
CA PRO A 58 9.36 21.77 4.87
C PRO A 58 10.90 21.90 5.00
N ASP A 59 11.64 20.93 4.46
CA ASP A 59 13.11 20.85 4.59
C ASP A 59 13.87 21.29 3.31
N ILE A 60 13.17 21.81 2.30
CA ILE A 60 13.76 22.44 1.09
C ILE A 60 13.49 23.93 1.09
#